data_AF-A0AA37UTB3-F1
#
_entry.id   AF-A0AA37UTB3-F1
#
_cell.length_a   1.000
_cell.length_b   1.000
_cell.length_c   1.000
_cell.angle_alpha   90.00
_cell.angle_beta   90.00
_cell.angle_gamma   90.00
#
_symmetry.space_group_name_H-M   'P 1'
#
loop_
_entity.id
_entity.type
_entity.pdbx_description
1 polymer ?
#
loop_
_entity_poly.entity_id
_entity_poly.type
_entity_poly.pdbx_seq_one_letter_code
_entity_poly.pdbx_strand_id
1 'polypeptide(L)'
;MSLAAPGGSIFGNIGMHTDASGGRWLRLPTGNANNRALLLALAINDEERLIINMPSRDIEIRVTSNTSVQQFVASIIRRQGYFLAVLVQSRGRAAIACGNKCATTDSPRFRQCTRIPTFQGGACAECV
;
A
#
# COMPACT_ATOMS: atom_id res chain seq x y z
N MET A 1 10.05 -26.47 -28.78
CA MET A 1 9.74 -26.73 -27.36
C MET A 1 9.38 -25.41 -26.73
N SER A 2 8.09 -25.16 -26.48
CA SER A 2 7.61 -23.90 -25.92
C SER A 2 7.60 -24.01 -24.40
N LEU A 3 8.46 -23.26 -23.73
CA LEU A 3 8.43 -23.11 -22.27
C LEU A 3 7.26 -22.19 -21.94
N ALA A 4 6.13 -22.78 -21.54
CA ALA A 4 5.07 -22.04 -20.89
C ALA A 4 5.62 -21.46 -19.58
N ALA A 5 5.81 -20.14 -19.53
CA ALA A 5 6.05 -19.45 -18.28
C ALA A 5 4.88 -19.74 -17.35
N PRO A 6 5.11 -20.16 -16.09
CA PRO A 6 4.02 -20.36 -15.15
C PRO A 6 3.28 -19.02 -15.02
N GLY A 7 2.00 -19.02 -15.41
CA GLY A 7 1.09 -17.88 -15.33
C GLY A 7 0.72 -17.51 -13.90
N GLY A 8 1.71 -17.46 -13.00
CA GLY A 8 1.58 -16.80 -11.73
C GLY A 8 1.53 -15.31 -12.00
N SER A 9 0.40 -14.67 -11.65
CA SER A 9 0.36 -13.23 -11.57
C SER A 9 1.55 -12.77 -10.73
N ILE A 10 2.44 -11.94 -11.31
CA ILE A 10 3.58 -11.31 -10.63
C ILE A 10 3.09 -10.55 -9.38
N PHE A 11 1.80 -10.19 -9.39
CA PHE A 11 1.08 -9.55 -8.31
C PHE A 11 0.34 -10.62 -7.50
N GLY A 12 0.48 -10.61 -6.17
CA GLY A 12 -0.36 -11.42 -5.29
C GLY A 12 -1.85 -11.07 -5.45
N ASN A 13 -2.72 -11.67 -4.63
CA ASN A 13 -4.18 -11.53 -4.71
C ASN A 13 -4.70 -10.09 -4.44
N ILE A 14 -4.37 -9.13 -5.32
CA ILE A 14 -4.86 -7.76 -5.29
C ILE A 14 -6.26 -7.77 -5.87
N GLY A 15 -7.25 -7.40 -5.06
CA GLY A 15 -8.65 -7.38 -5.45
C GLY A 15 -9.20 -5.96 -5.52
N MET A 16 -10.19 -5.73 -6.38
CA MET A 16 -11.02 -4.53 -6.32
C MET A 16 -12.40 -4.88 -5.79
N HIS A 17 -12.99 -3.98 -5.01
CA HIS A 17 -14.38 -4.06 -4.60
C HIS A 17 -15.00 -2.67 -4.54
N THR A 18 -16.33 -2.62 -4.46
CA THR A 18 -17.10 -1.40 -4.30
C THR A 18 -17.79 -1.47 -2.94
N ASP A 19 -17.77 -0.38 -2.17
CA ASP A 19 -18.51 -0.29 -0.91
C ASP A 19 -19.98 0.11 -1.12
N ALA A 20 -20.75 0.13 -0.04
CA ALA A 20 -22.17 0.50 -0.06
C ALA A 20 -22.44 1.95 -0.52
N SER A 21 -21.44 2.83 -0.47
CA SER A 21 -21.52 4.22 -0.95
C SER A 21 -21.14 4.38 -2.43
N GLY A 22 -20.80 3.29 -3.11
CA GLY A 22 -20.31 3.32 -4.49
C GLY A 22 -18.81 3.65 -4.61
N GLY A 23 -18.09 3.75 -3.48
CA GLY A 23 -16.66 3.97 -3.45
C GLY A 23 -15.91 2.73 -3.93
N ARG A 24 -14.97 2.90 -4.88
CA ARG A 24 -14.10 1.82 -5.36
C ARG A 24 -12.84 1.72 -4.50
N TRP A 25 -12.56 0.50 -4.06
CA TRP A 25 -11.45 0.18 -3.18
C TRP A 25 -10.60 -0.94 -3.75
N LEU A 26 -9.30 -0.78 -3.66
CA LEU A 26 -8.31 -1.80 -3.97
C LEU A 26 -7.77 -2.38 -2.64
N ARG A 27 -7.91 -3.70 -2.49
CA ARG A 27 -7.36 -4.45 -1.35
C ARG A 27 -5.99 -4.99 -1.74
N LEU A 28 -4.97 -4.59 -0.98
CA LEU A 28 -3.59 -5.05 -1.16
C LEU A 28 -3.19 -5.95 0.02
N PRO A 29 -3.06 -7.26 -0.17
CA PRO A 29 -2.62 -8.16 0.89
C PRO A 29 -1.10 -8.13 1.04
N THR A 30 -0.59 -7.15 1.78
CA THR A 30 0.85 -6.87 1.92
C THR A 30 1.63 -7.95 2.68
N GLY A 31 0.92 -8.83 3.40
CA GLY A 31 1.52 -9.96 4.13
C GLY A 31 1.64 -11.26 3.32
N ASN A 32 1.00 -11.34 2.15
CA ASN A 32 1.17 -12.49 1.26
C ASN A 32 2.63 -12.55 0.75
N ALA A 33 3.19 -13.76 0.65
CA ALA A 33 4.58 -13.99 0.26
C ALA A 33 4.99 -13.28 -1.03
N ASN A 34 4.14 -13.31 -2.07
CA ASN A 34 4.45 -12.70 -3.37
C ASN A 34 4.49 -11.17 -3.28
N ASN A 35 3.53 -10.58 -2.56
CA ASN A 35 3.48 -9.13 -2.37
C ASN A 35 4.61 -8.64 -1.46
N ARG A 36 4.96 -9.40 -0.41
CA ARG A 36 6.12 -9.10 0.42
C ARG A 36 7.42 -9.17 -0.38
N ALA A 37 7.58 -10.18 -1.25
CA ALA A 37 8.74 -10.30 -2.13
C ALA A 37 8.85 -9.12 -3.10
N LEU A 38 7.73 -8.69 -3.70
CA LEU A 38 7.70 -7.48 -4.53
C LEU A 38 8.12 -6.24 -3.74
N LEU A 39 7.57 -6.03 -2.54
CA LEU A 39 7.94 -4.89 -1.70
C LEU A 39 9.43 -4.91 -1.32
N LEU A 40 9.99 -6.09 -1.00
CA LEU A 40 11.42 -6.24 -0.72
C LEU A 40 12.28 -5.89 -1.94
N ALA A 41 11.85 -6.26 -3.15
CA ALA A 41 12.56 -5.92 -4.38
C ALA A 41 12.54 -4.42 -4.70
N LEU A 42 11.52 -3.69 -4.22
CA LEU A 42 11.39 -2.25 -4.38
C LEU A 42 12.12 -1.45 -3.28
N ALA A 43 12.49 -2.08 -2.17
CA ALA A 43 13.16 -1.42 -1.07
C ALA A 43 14.57 -0.97 -1.45
N ILE A 44 14.86 0.31 -1.27
CA ILE A 44 16.13 0.92 -1.67
C ILE A 44 17.14 1.05 -0.53
N ASN A 45 16.70 0.87 0.72
CA ASN A 45 17.54 0.98 1.91
C ASN A 45 17.16 -0.06 2.98
N ASP A 46 18.01 -0.22 4.00
CA ASP A 46 17.83 -1.22 5.04
C ASP A 46 16.66 -0.89 6.00
N GLU A 47 16.36 0.39 6.21
CA GLU A 47 15.21 0.81 7.04
C GLU A 47 13.89 0.32 6.42
N GLU A 48 13.70 0.51 5.11
CA GLU A 48 12.54 0.01 4.38
C GLU A 48 12.45 -1.52 4.45
N ARG A 49 13.57 -2.23 4.30
CA ARG A 49 13.62 -3.71 4.41
C ARG A 49 13.22 -4.18 5.81
N LEU A 50 13.70 -3.53 6.86
CA LEU A 50 13.33 -3.82 8.23
C LEU A 50 11.82 -3.65 8.43
N ILE A 51 11.25 -2.55 7.91
CA ILE A 51 9.81 -2.29 7.99
C ILE A 51 9.00 -3.33 7.21
N ILE A 52 9.44 -3.74 6.03
CA ILE A 52 8.75 -4.75 5.22
C ILE A 52 8.61 -6.09 5.97
N ASN A 53 9.61 -6.43 6.77
CA ASN A 53 9.63 -7.65 7.59
C ASN A 53 8.77 -7.57 8.87
N MET A 54 8.29 -6.38 9.25
CA MET A 54 7.34 -6.25 10.35
C MET A 54 6.02 -6.99 10.04
N PRO A 55 5.24 -7.36 11.08
CA PRO A 55 3.88 -7.83 10.90
C PRO A 55 3.06 -6.83 10.09
N SER A 56 2.35 -7.32 9.09
CA SER A 56 1.58 -6.52 8.17
C SER A 56 0.11 -6.90 8.21
N ARG A 57 -0.76 -5.94 7.92
CA ARG A 57 -2.18 -6.14 7.64
C ARG A 57 -2.49 -5.79 6.19
N ASP A 58 -3.55 -6.40 5.69
CA ASP A 58 -4.15 -5.99 4.43
C ASP A 58 -4.60 -4.54 4.53
N ILE A 59 -4.41 -3.79 3.45
CA ILE A 59 -4.81 -2.39 3.38
C ILE A 59 -5.81 -2.19 2.25
N GLU A 60 -6.70 -1.25 2.45
CA GLU A 60 -7.67 -0.83 1.46
C GLU A 60 -7.38 0.61 1.05
N ILE A 61 -7.34 0.81 -0.26
CA ILE A 61 -6.97 2.06 -0.89
C ILE A 61 -8.08 2.46 -1.83
N ARG A 62 -8.67 3.62 -1.59
CA ARG A 62 -9.68 4.21 -2.45
C ARG A 62 -9.02 4.61 -3.77
N VAL A 63 -9.64 4.18 -4.86
CA VAL A 63 -9.16 4.45 -6.21
C VAL A 63 -10.25 5.18 -7.00
N THR A 64 -9.85 5.97 -7.99
CA THR A 64 -10.82 6.63 -8.88
C THR A 64 -11.48 5.61 -9.81
N SER A 65 -12.63 5.98 -10.37
CA SER A 65 -13.44 5.11 -11.26
C SER A 65 -12.70 4.60 -12.50
N ASN A 66 -11.55 5.17 -12.85
CA ASN A 66 -10.80 4.77 -14.06
C ASN A 66 -9.49 4.06 -13.71
N THR A 67 -9.17 3.88 -12.43
CA THR A 67 -7.91 3.24 -12.02
C THR A 67 -8.03 1.71 -12.13
N SER A 68 -7.12 1.10 -12.90
CA SER A 68 -6.95 -0.35 -12.92
C SER A 68 -5.95 -0.82 -11.85
N VAL A 69 -5.98 -2.12 -11.51
CA VAL A 69 -4.99 -2.72 -10.60
C VAL A 69 -3.57 -2.50 -11.12
N GLN A 70 -3.35 -2.65 -12.42
CA GLN A 70 -2.05 -2.47 -13.05
C GLN A 70 -1.56 -1.03 -12.94
N GLN A 71 -2.43 -0.04 -13.12
CA GLN A 71 -2.08 1.38 -12.97
C GLN A 71 -1.73 1.73 -11.52
N PHE A 72 -2.45 1.15 -10.56
CA PHE A 72 -2.14 1.33 -9.15
C PHE A 72 -0.78 0.73 -8.79
N VAL A 73 -0.51 -0.52 -9.23
CA VAL A 73 0.79 -1.15 -9.00
C VAL A 73 1.92 -0.37 -9.69
N ALA A 74 1.71 0.09 -10.92
CA ALA A 74 2.66 0.95 -11.60
C ALA A 74 2.93 2.25 -10.81
N SER A 75 1.95 2.78 -10.08
CA SER A 75 2.16 3.94 -9.21
C SER A 75 3.03 3.60 -8.01
N ILE A 76 2.88 2.42 -7.40
CA ILE A 76 3.78 1.95 -6.33
C ILE A 76 5.22 1.85 -6.85
N ILE A 77 5.42 1.25 -8.01
CA ILE A 77 6.75 1.03 -8.60
C ILE A 77 7.40 2.38 -8.98
N ARG A 78 6.63 3.30 -9.56
CA ARG A 78 7.17 4.55 -10.13
C ARG A 78 7.30 5.71 -9.14
N ARG A 79 6.62 5.65 -7.99
CA ARG A 79 6.54 6.77 -7.04
C ARG A 79 6.85 6.30 -5.64
N GLN A 80 8.01 6.72 -5.13
CA GLN A 80 8.48 6.35 -3.79
C GLN A 80 7.45 6.69 -2.70
N GLY A 81 6.78 7.84 -2.80
CA GLY A 81 5.73 8.22 -1.85
C GLY A 81 4.60 7.19 -1.71
N TYR A 82 4.13 6.61 -2.82
CA TYR A 82 3.10 5.55 -2.79
C TYR A 82 3.61 4.28 -2.13
N PHE A 83 4.85 3.88 -2.44
CA PHE A 83 5.49 2.72 -1.82
C PHE A 83 5.58 2.90 -0.30
N LEU A 84 6.10 4.04 0.15
CA LEU A 84 6.23 4.35 1.58
C LEU A 84 4.85 4.44 2.27
N ALA A 85 3.86 5.05 1.62
CA ALA A 85 2.47 5.10 2.10
C ALA A 85 1.90 3.69 2.33
N VAL A 86 2.15 2.76 1.39
CA VAL A 86 1.75 1.35 1.53
C VAL A 86 2.44 0.71 2.74
N LEU A 87 3.73 0.95 2.96
CA LEU A 87 4.46 0.42 4.12
C LEU A 87 3.89 0.94 5.44
N VAL A 88 3.72 2.26 5.55
CA VAL A 88 3.17 2.90 6.75
C VAL A 88 1.74 2.42 7.01
N GLN A 89 0.90 2.33 5.98
CA GLN A 89 -0.48 1.89 6.15
C GLN A 89 -0.59 0.45 6.66
N SER A 90 0.23 -0.43 6.10
CA SER A 90 0.16 -1.86 6.38
C SER A 90 0.82 -2.27 7.68
N ARG A 91 1.79 -1.51 8.21
CA ARG A 91 2.57 -1.89 9.40
C ARG A 91 2.51 -0.88 10.55
N GLY A 92 2.10 0.34 10.26
CA GLY A 92 1.91 1.38 11.26
C GLY A 92 0.79 1.07 12.24
N ARG A 93 0.72 1.84 13.32
CA ARG A 93 -0.37 1.81 14.29
C ARG A 93 -1.36 2.93 13.98
N ALA A 94 -2.64 2.72 14.28
CA ALA A 94 -3.65 3.76 14.09
C ALA A 94 -3.26 5.02 14.88
N ALA A 95 -3.39 6.18 14.26
CA ALA A 95 -3.02 7.46 14.85
C ALA A 95 -4.24 8.39 14.85
N ILE A 96 -4.55 8.95 16.02
CA ILE A 96 -5.69 9.87 16.22
C ILE A 96 -5.34 11.26 15.66
N ALA A 97 -4.07 11.66 15.75
CA ALA A 97 -3.57 12.96 15.34
C ALA A 97 -2.53 12.81 14.21
N CYS A 98 -2.97 12.44 13.01
CA CYS A 98 -2.18 12.79 11.83
C CYS A 98 -2.53 14.25 11.51
N GLY A 99 -1.73 15.21 11.98
CA GLY A 99 -1.93 16.65 11.77
C GLY A 99 -1.78 17.13 10.31
N ASN A 100 -1.96 16.22 9.36
CA ASN A 100 -1.60 16.35 7.96
C ASN A 100 -2.79 15.85 7.09
N LYS A 101 -2.64 15.90 5.76
CA LYS A 101 -3.65 15.58 4.70
C LYS A 101 -4.67 14.48 5.03
N CYS A 102 -4.26 13.43 5.73
CA CYS A 102 -5.10 12.38 6.32
C CYS A 102 -6.36 12.89 7.06
N ALA A 103 -6.22 13.90 7.91
CA ALA A 103 -7.31 14.42 8.74
C ALA A 103 -8.10 15.56 8.06
N THR A 104 -7.54 16.18 7.02
CA THR A 104 -8.08 17.39 6.39
C THR A 104 -8.67 17.16 4.99
N THR A 105 -8.63 15.92 4.47
CA THR A 105 -9.15 15.60 3.14
C THR A 105 -10.55 14.98 3.28
N ASP A 106 -11.56 15.59 2.65
CA ASP A 106 -12.95 15.11 2.65
C ASP A 106 -13.13 13.72 2.01
N SER A 107 -12.08 13.19 1.38
CA SER A 107 -12.05 11.88 0.75
C SER A 107 -10.66 11.26 0.89
N PRO A 108 -10.34 10.68 2.07
CA PRO A 108 -9.06 10.04 2.28
C PRO A 108 -8.92 8.83 1.35
N ARG A 109 -7.71 8.62 0.83
CA ARG A 109 -7.38 7.41 0.05
C ARG A 109 -7.29 6.18 0.93
N PHE A 110 -6.86 6.32 2.18
CA PHE A 110 -6.83 5.20 3.12
C PHE A 110 -7.98 5.28 4.12
N ARG A 111 -8.57 4.15 4.51
CA ARG A 111 -9.69 4.12 5.49
C ARG A 111 -9.33 4.67 6.87
N GLN A 112 -8.07 4.56 7.26
CA GLN A 112 -7.58 4.97 8.57
C GLN A 112 -6.21 5.59 8.44
N CYS A 113 -5.88 6.49 9.35
CA CYS A 113 -4.57 7.10 9.44
C CYS A 113 -3.65 6.21 10.28
N THR A 114 -2.47 5.87 9.77
CA THR A 114 -1.47 5.11 10.53
C THR A 114 -0.11 5.78 10.55
N ARG A 115 0.71 5.44 11.55
CA ARG A 115 2.11 5.89 11.68
C ARG A 115 3.01 4.75 12.12
N ILE A 116 4.26 4.77 11.68
CA ILE A 116 5.34 3.96 12.27
C ILE A 116 6.23 4.94 13.05
N PRO A 117 6.33 4.82 14.38
CA PRO A 117 7.29 5.63 15.15
C PRO A 117 8.69 5.48 14.53
N THR A 118 9.46 6.57 14.52
CA THR A 118 10.84 6.68 13.98
C THR A 118 11.02 6.55 12.46
N PHE A 119 10.09 5.95 11.72
CA PHE A 119 10.19 5.92 10.25
C PHE A 119 9.78 7.27 9.65
N GLN A 120 10.66 7.88 8.85
CA GLN A 120 10.39 9.14 8.14
C GLN A 120 9.85 10.25 9.08
N GLY A 121 10.40 10.34 10.30
CA GLY A 121 9.97 11.34 11.30
C GLY A 121 8.56 11.14 11.86
N GLY A 122 7.98 9.93 11.73
CA GLY A 122 6.61 9.64 12.14
C GLY A 122 5.56 9.96 11.08
N ALA A 123 5.96 9.98 9.81
CA ALA A 123 5.09 10.26 8.68
C ALA A 123 3.84 9.36 8.67
N CYS A 124 2.71 9.97 8.32
CA CYS A 124 1.42 9.29 8.22
C CYS A 124 1.19 8.82 6.78
N ALA A 125 0.42 7.74 6.57
CA ALA A 125 0.28 7.11 5.25
C ALA A 125 -0.25 8.04 4.12
N GLU A 126 -1.02 9.10 4.42
CA GLU A 126 -1.43 10.12 3.41
C GLU A 126 -0.39 11.23 3.18
N CYS A 127 0.71 11.22 3.93
CA CYS A 127 1.72 12.29 3.96
C CYS A 127 2.98 11.94 3.22
N VAL A 128 3.09 10.69 2.75
CA VAL A 128 4.26 10.19 2.02
C VAL A 128 4.04 10.24 0.52
#